data_AF-A0A7C6BT74-F1
#
_entry.id   AF-A0A7C6BT74-F1
#
_cell.length_a   1.000
_cell.length_b   1.000
_cell.length_c   1.000
_cell.angle_alpha   90.00
_cell.angle_beta   90.00
_cell.angle_gamma   90.00
#
_symmetry.space_group_name_H-M   'P 1'
#
loop_
_entity.id
_entity.type
_entity.pdbx_description
1 polymer ?
#
loop_
_entity_poly.entity_id
_entity_poly.type
_entity_poly.pdbx_seq_one_letter_code
_entity_poly.pdbx_strand_id
1 'polypeptide(L)'
;MMPVLDPVTILNLIFCIIIIGLGYWEYHKNNSLISLFIAITFGLFGIAHSAIILGMKSSDLFIMVIRSVAYLVIIYALYKTATNNEIRNE
;
A
#
# COMPACT_ATOMS: atom_id res chain seq x y z
N MET A 1 -17.16 17.75 -15.99
CA MET A 1 -17.07 16.90 -14.79
C MET A 1 -15.93 17.45 -13.94
N MET A 2 -16.21 18.13 -12.84
CA MET A 2 -15.16 18.54 -11.90
C MET A 2 -14.62 17.28 -11.23
N PRO A 3 -13.29 17.06 -11.16
CA PRO A 3 -12.76 16.04 -10.28
C PRO A 3 -13.25 16.38 -8.88
N VAL A 4 -14.10 15.51 -8.31
CA VAL A 4 -14.50 15.61 -6.92
C VAL A 4 -13.27 15.18 -6.14
N LEU A 5 -12.36 16.13 -5.92
CA LEU A 5 -11.10 15.91 -5.24
C LEU A 5 -11.43 15.76 -3.76
N ASP A 6 -11.86 14.56 -3.40
CA ASP A 6 -12.22 14.22 -2.04
C ASP A 6 -10.97 14.36 -1.15
N PRO A 7 -11.00 15.20 -0.10
CA PRO A 7 -9.84 15.46 0.75
C PRO A 7 -9.22 14.18 1.33
N VAL A 8 -10.04 13.14 1.58
CA VAL A 8 -9.59 11.85 2.09
C VAL A 8 -8.73 11.12 1.06
N THR A 9 -9.14 11.16 -0.22
CA THR A 9 -8.38 10.53 -1.31
C THR A 9 -7.00 11.19 -1.50
N ILE A 10 -6.93 12.51 -1.41
CA ILE A 10 -5.67 13.27 -1.49
C ILE A 10 -4.75 12.91 -0.32
N LEU A 11 -5.29 12.94 0.90
CA LEU A 11 -4.52 12.65 2.10
C LEU A 11 -4.00 11.21 2.08
N ASN A 12 -4.83 10.26 1.65
CA ASN A 12 -4.42 8.87 1.48
C ASN A 12 -3.31 8.71 0.45
N LEU A 13 -3.36 9.46 -0.67
CA LEU A 13 -2.29 9.43 -1.67
C LEU A 13 -0.97 9.97 -1.09
N ILE A 14 -1.01 11.05 -0.32
CA ILE A 14 0.17 11.61 0.36
C ILE A 14 0.77 10.57 1.32
N PHE A 15 -0.06 9.92 2.14
CA PHE A 15 0.42 8.86 3.02
C PHE A 15 1.00 7.67 2.26
N CYS A 16 0.40 7.27 1.13
CA CYS A 16 0.97 6.21 0.29
C CYS A 16 2.40 6.58 -0.17
N ILE A 17 2.62 7.82 -0.64
CA ILE A 17 3.94 8.27 -1.10
C ILE A 17 4.95 8.26 0.05
N ILE A 18 4.58 8.76 1.23
CA ILE A 18 5.44 8.78 2.42
C ILE A 18 5.83 7.36 2.82
N ILE A 19 4.85 6.43 2.86
CA ILE A 19 5.08 5.05 3.28
C ILE A 19 5.92 4.29 2.25
N ILE A 20 5.73 4.53 0.96
CA ILE A 20 6.60 3.97 -0.09
C ILE A 20 8.05 4.44 0.11
N GLY A 21 8.24 5.74 0.38
CA GLY A 21 9.56 6.31 0.64
C GLY A 21 10.23 5.69 1.88
N LEU A 22 9.49 5.59 2.99
CA LEU A 22 9.98 4.98 4.22
C LEU A 22 10.25 3.48 4.06
N GLY A 23 9.35 2.74 3.39
CA GLY A 23 9.51 1.31 3.13
C GLY A 23 10.69 1.01 2.22
N TYR A 24 10.94 1.84 1.21
CA TYR A 24 12.13 1.75 0.35
C TYR A 24 13.41 2.06 1.13
N TRP A 25 13.41 3.11 1.97
CA TRP A 25 14.55 3.45 2.81
C TRP A 25 14.90 2.32 3.78
N GLU A 26 13.90 1.76 4.45
CA GLU A 26 14.09 0.68 5.42
C GLU A 26 14.56 -0.60 4.72
N TYR A 27 14.01 -0.94 3.54
CA TYR A 27 14.48 -2.04 2.72
C TYR A 27 15.96 -1.89 2.35
N HIS A 28 16.37 -0.70 1.90
CA HIS A 28 17.77 -0.43 1.56
C HIS A 28 18.71 -0.54 2.77
N LYS A 29 18.25 -0.14 3.96
CA LYS A 29 19.09 -0.12 5.17
C LYS A 29 19.17 -1.47 5.87
N ASN A 30 18.07 -2.21 5.95
CA ASN A 30 17.92 -3.42 6.77
C ASN A 30 17.72 -4.71 5.95
N ASN A 31 17.63 -4.64 4.62
CA ASN A 31 17.23 -5.76 3.75
C ASN A 31 15.94 -6.46 4.22
N SER A 32 15.06 -5.72 4.90
CA SER A 32 13.82 -6.28 5.42
C SER A 32 12.84 -6.48 4.27
N LEU A 33 12.66 -7.74 3.87
CA LEU A 33 11.65 -8.13 2.89
C LEU A 33 10.26 -7.59 3.26
N ILE A 34 9.99 -7.43 4.55
CA ILE A 34 8.73 -6.97 5.10
C ILE A 34 8.43 -5.54 4.64
N SER A 35 9.40 -4.63 4.75
CA SER A 35 9.19 -3.24 4.33
C SER A 35 9.08 -3.08 2.82
N LEU A 36 9.69 -3.99 2.06
CA LEU A 36 9.44 -4.07 0.62
C LEU A 36 7.98 -4.44 0.33
N PHE A 37 7.42 -5.43 1.02
CA PHE A 37 6.01 -5.79 0.87
C PHE A 37 5.07 -4.65 1.30
N ILE A 38 5.41 -3.92 2.38
CA ILE A 38 4.67 -2.73 2.80
C ILE A 38 4.71 -1.66 1.70
N ALA A 39 5.90 -1.33 1.18
CA ALA A 39 6.05 -0.34 0.11
C ALA A 39 5.25 -0.74 -1.15
N ILE A 40 5.28 -2.02 -1.55
CA ILE A 40 4.51 -2.52 -2.70
C ILE A 40 3.01 -2.39 -2.45
N THR A 41 2.53 -2.75 -1.27
CA THR A 41 1.12 -2.61 -0.87
C THR A 41 0.66 -1.17 -1.00
N PHE A 42 1.39 -0.24 -0.38
CA PHE A 42 1.06 1.19 -0.43
C PHE A 42 1.26 1.78 -1.83
N GLY A 43 2.14 1.20 -2.65
CA GLY A 43 2.24 1.46 -4.09
C GLY A 43 0.96 1.14 -4.85
N LEU A 44 0.41 -0.07 -4.65
CA LEU A 44 -0.87 -0.47 -5.24
C LEU A 44 -2.03 0.42 -4.77
N PHE A 45 -2.08 0.76 -3.48
CA PHE A 45 -3.06 1.72 -2.98
C PHE A 45 -2.87 3.09 -3.62
N GLY A 46 -1.64 3.57 -3.76
CA GLY A 46 -1.34 4.84 -4.43
C GLY A 46 -1.85 4.87 -5.86
N ILE A 47 -1.63 3.80 -6.63
CA ILE A 47 -2.14 3.66 -8.01
C ILE A 47 -3.68 3.72 -8.02
N ALA A 48 -4.34 3.01 -7.12
CA ALA A 48 -5.80 3.04 -7.00
C ALA A 48 -6.34 4.45 -6.68
N HIS A 49 -5.69 5.19 -5.78
CA HIS A 49 -6.10 6.56 -5.44
C HIS A 49 -5.80 7.56 -6.57
N SER A 50 -4.68 7.41 -7.27
CA SER A 50 -4.37 8.20 -8.47
C SER A 50 -5.43 7.97 -9.56
N ALA A 51 -5.87 6.73 -9.78
CA ALA A 51 -6.95 6.42 -10.72
C ALA A 51 -8.27 7.12 -10.35
N ILE A 52 -8.61 7.17 -9.05
CA ILE A 52 -9.78 7.91 -8.55
C ILE A 52 -9.64 9.41 -8.84
N ILE A 53 -8.46 9.99 -8.60
CA ILE A 53 -8.19 11.42 -8.86
C ILE A 53 -8.28 11.75 -10.36
N LEU A 54 -7.88 10.82 -11.23
CA LEU A 54 -8.00 10.94 -12.69
C LEU A 54 -9.46 10.84 -13.18
N GLY A 55 -10.43 10.61 -12.28
CA GLY A 55 -11.85 10.60 -12.59
C GLY A 55 -12.50 9.22 -12.65
N MET A 56 -11.78 8.14 -12.29
CA MET A 56 -12.41 6.83 -12.11
C MET A 56 -13.27 6.82 -10.85
N LYS A 57 -14.39 6.08 -10.90
CA LYS A 57 -15.27 5.94 -9.74
C LYS A 57 -14.59 5.08 -8.69
N SER A 58 -14.68 5.46 -7.41
CA SER A 58 -14.18 4.65 -6.31
C SER A 58 -14.84 3.27 -6.21
N SER A 59 -16.06 3.13 -6.76
CA SER A 59 -16.81 1.88 -6.86
C SER A 59 -16.51 1.07 -8.11
N ASP A 60 -15.53 1.48 -8.92
CA ASP A 60 -15.10 0.71 -10.09
C ASP A 60 -14.53 -0.64 -9.63
N LEU A 61 -14.94 -1.71 -10.32
CA LEU A 61 -14.45 -3.06 -10.08
C LEU A 61 -12.91 -3.11 -10.16
N PHE A 62 -12.29 -2.35 -11.07
CA PHE A 62 -10.83 -2.31 -11.18
C PHE A 62 -10.16 -1.80 -9.89
N ILE A 63 -10.66 -0.68 -9.34
CA ILE A 63 -10.13 -0.07 -8.12
C ILE A 63 -10.37 -0.98 -6.92
N MET A 64 -11.55 -1.62 -6.86
CA MET A 64 -11.89 -2.56 -5.81
C MET A 64 -10.95 -3.77 -5.81
N VAL A 65 -10.70 -4.38 -6.97
CA VAL A 65 -9.79 -5.52 -7.12
C VAL A 65 -8.36 -5.15 -6.71
N ILE A 66 -7.84 -3.99 -7.15
CA ILE A 66 -6.49 -3.53 -6.77
C ILE A 66 -6.38 -3.37 -5.25
N ARG A 67 -7.38 -2.73 -4.62
CA ARG A 67 -7.42 -2.57 -3.16
C ARG A 67 -7.48 -3.92 -2.45
N SER A 68 -8.31 -4.85 -2.90
CA SER A 68 -8.40 -6.19 -2.32
C SER A 68 -7.06 -6.94 -2.42
N VAL A 69 -6.40 -6.92 -3.58
CA VAL A 69 -5.07 -7.54 -3.74
C VAL A 69 -4.06 -6.87 -2.82
N ALA A 70 -4.05 -5.54 -2.73
CA ALA A 70 -3.17 -4.83 -1.81
C ALA A 70 -3.39 -5.28 -0.35
N TYR A 71 -4.65 -5.38 0.10
CA TYR A 71 -4.96 -5.91 1.44
C TYR A 71 -4.44 -7.33 1.65
N LEU A 72 -4.55 -8.22 0.65
CA LEU A 72 -4.01 -9.58 0.74
C LEU A 72 -2.48 -9.59 0.85
N VAL A 73 -1.79 -8.72 0.11
CA VAL A 73 -0.33 -8.59 0.15
C VAL A 73 0.14 -8.14 1.52
N ILE A 74 -0.51 -7.13 2.14
CA ILE A 74 -0.10 -6.67 3.48
C ILE A 74 -0.43 -7.69 4.57
N ILE A 75 -1.57 -8.39 4.47
CA ILE A 75 -1.91 -9.47 5.41
C ILE A 75 -0.84 -10.57 5.34
N TYR A 76 -0.45 -10.99 4.14
CA TYR A 76 0.61 -11.97 3.95
C TYR A 76 1.96 -11.48 4.49
N ALA A 77 2.31 -10.22 4.25
CA ALA A 77 3.54 -9.62 4.76
C ALA A 77 3.60 -9.62 6.29
N LEU A 78 2.49 -9.25 6.95
CA LEU A 78 2.38 -9.27 8.40
C LEU A 78 2.40 -10.69 8.96
N TYR A 79 1.69 -11.63 8.34
CA TYR A 79 1.71 -13.04 8.71
C TYR A 79 3.13 -13.61 8.65
N LYS A 80 3.83 -13.39 7.53
CA LYS A 80 5.22 -13.83 7.36
C LYS A 80 6.15 -13.19 8.39
N THR A 81 5.92 -11.93 8.75
CA THR A 81 6.69 -11.24 9.79
C THR A 81 6.50 -11.86 11.16
N ALA A 82 5.25 -12.14 11.53
CA ALA A 82 4.92 -12.76 12.81
C ALA A 82 5.57 -14.14 12.93
N THR A 83 5.40 -15.00 11.92
CA THR A 83 6.01 -16.34 11.91
C THR A 83 7.53 -16.29 11.88
N ASN A 84 8.14 -15.38 11.11
CA ASN A 84 9.60 -15.27 11.05
C ASN A 84 10.20 -14.73 12.36
N ASN A 85 9.44 -13.98 13.16
CA ASN A 85 9.88 -13.53 14.48
C ASN A 85 9.70 -14.62 15.56
N GLU A 86 8.72 -15.52 15.43
CA GLU A 86 8.60 -16.69 16.31
C GLU A 86 9.81 -17.62 16.18
N ILE A 87 10.22 -17.96 14.94
CA ILE A 87 11.38 -18.85 14.67
C ILE A 87 12.72 -18.27 15.17
N ARG A 88 12.82 -16.95 15.34
CA ARG A 88 14.07 -16.26 15.76
C ARG A 88 14.20 -16.09 17.28
N ASN A 89 13.16 -16.43 18.04
CA ASN A 89 13.10 -16.34 19.50
C ASN A 89 13.12 -17.72 20.19
N GLU A 90 13.31 -18.80 19.43
CA GLU A 90 13.57 -20.17 19.92
C GLU A 90 15.06 -20.51 19.77
#